data_AF-A0A1I1KHC1-F1
#
_entry.id   AF-A0A1I1KHC1-F1
#
_cell.length_a   1.000
_cell.length_b   1.000
_cell.length_c   1.000
_cell.angle_alpha   90.00
_cell.angle_beta   90.00
_cell.angle_gamma   90.00
#
_symmetry.space_group_name_H-M   'P 1'
#
loop_
_entity.id
_entity.type
_entity.pdbx_description
1 polymer ?
#
loop_
_entity_poly.entity_id
_entity_poly.type
_entity_poly.pdbx_seq_one_letter_code
_entity_poly.pdbx_strand_id
1 'polypeptide(L)'
;MKIMTNLEKITITHEFQQVCDIFKLSPEQVVQDFIDNVSIADYLCDPYSLNRWANTFVFEYVIAQVESEEIMVKYGKFAEKLVNAALANPKDAKDLAQKMVDEWHQAVLEDRIKEVMEEKDQSNDK
;
A
#
# COMPACT_ATOMS: atom_id res chain seq x y z
N MET A 1 16.24 17.07 8.32
CA MET A 1 15.68 15.95 9.12
C MET A 1 14.27 16.37 9.52
N LYS A 2 13.24 15.75 8.93
CA LYS A 2 11.84 16.07 9.23
C LYS A 2 11.43 15.19 10.40
N ILE A 3 11.24 15.78 11.58
CA ILE A 3 10.67 15.09 12.74
C ILE A 3 9.17 14.94 12.45
N MET A 4 8.66 13.70 12.39
CA MET A 4 7.22 13.43 12.27
C MET A 4 6.61 13.28 13.68
N THR A 5 5.73 14.20 14.05
CA THR A 5 5.03 14.28 15.34
C THR A 5 3.55 13.89 15.21
N ASN A 6 3.20 12.62 14.91
CA ASN A 6 1.80 12.26 14.64
C ASN A 6 1.27 10.95 15.26
N LEU A 7 2.03 10.20 16.06
CA LEU A 7 1.47 9.04 16.77
C LEU A 7 0.49 9.41 17.90
N GLU A 8 0.47 10.68 18.33
CA GLU A 8 -0.45 11.18 19.38
C GLU A 8 -1.94 10.96 19.07
N LYS A 9 -2.28 10.62 17.82
CA LYS A 9 -3.66 10.34 17.37
C LYS A 9 -3.99 8.83 17.31
N ILE A 10 -3.02 7.95 17.51
CA ILE A 10 -3.26 6.50 17.51
C ILE A 10 -3.56 6.06 18.93
N THR A 11 -4.80 5.62 19.18
CA THR A 11 -5.17 5.04 20.46
C THR A 11 -4.57 3.64 20.57
N ILE A 12 -3.65 3.47 21.51
CA ILE A 12 -3.12 2.15 21.89
C ILE A 12 -4.18 1.43 22.72
N THR A 13 -4.71 0.33 22.20
CA THR A 13 -5.67 -0.50 22.94
C THR A 13 -4.98 -1.30 24.02
N HIS A 14 -5.75 -1.73 25.02
CA HIS A 14 -5.25 -2.59 26.09
C HIS A 14 -4.64 -3.88 25.52
N GLU A 15 -5.28 -4.53 24.55
CA GLU A 15 -4.82 -5.79 23.95
C GLU A 15 -3.50 -5.60 23.17
N PHE A 16 -3.35 -4.49 22.44
CA PHE A 16 -2.11 -4.20 21.74
C PHE A 16 -0.97 -3.90 22.71
N GLN A 17 -1.26 -3.18 23.80
CA GLN A 17 -0.30 -2.96 24.88
C GLN A 17 0.12 -4.28 25.54
N GLN A 18 -0.82 -5.20 25.81
CA GLN A 18 -0.49 -6.51 26.38
C GLN A 18 0.49 -7.29 25.50
N VAL A 19 0.29 -7.30 24.18
CA VAL A 19 1.24 -7.93 23.25
C VAL A 19 2.61 -7.27 23.35
N CYS A 20 2.65 -5.94 23.36
CA CYS A 20 3.91 -5.19 23.50
C CYS A 20 4.63 -5.55 24.81
N ASP A 21 3.92 -5.58 25.94
CA ASP A 21 4.49 -5.89 27.25
C ASP A 21 5.02 -7.33 27.33
N ILE A 22 4.28 -8.31 26.80
CA ILE A 22 4.68 -9.73 26.80
C ILE A 22 5.99 -9.94 26.04
N PHE A 23 6.12 -9.29 24.88
CA PHE A 23 7.28 -9.47 24.00
C PHE A 23 8.34 -8.38 24.13
N LYS A 24 8.18 -7.45 25.09
CA LYS A 24 9.08 -6.31 25.34
C LYS A 24 9.29 -5.43 24.11
N LEU A 25 8.21 -5.16 23.39
CA LEU A 25 8.16 -4.26 22.24
C LEU A 25 7.63 -2.89 22.69
N SER A 26 7.93 -1.83 21.94
CA SER A 26 7.20 -0.57 22.08
C SER A 26 6.13 -0.46 20.99
N PRO A 27 4.93 0.05 21.33
CA PRO A 27 3.87 0.29 20.33
C PRO A 27 4.36 1.11 19.14
N GLU A 28 5.17 2.14 19.40
CA GLU A 28 5.74 3.02 18.38
C GLU A 28 6.66 2.27 17.43
N GLN A 29 7.50 1.36 17.96
CA GLN A 29 8.40 0.58 17.13
C GLN A 29 7.62 -0.39 16.24
N VAL A 30 6.59 -1.06 16.78
CA VAL A 30 5.77 -1.99 15.99
C VAL A 30 5.05 -1.25 14.85
N VAL A 31 4.51 -0.05 15.12
CA VAL A 31 3.85 0.76 14.09
C VAL A 31 4.87 1.26 13.05
N GLN A 32 6.04 1.71 13.48
CA GLN A 32 7.09 2.16 12.55
C GLN A 32 7.61 0.99 11.70
N ASP A 33 7.85 -0.17 12.29
CA ASP A 33 8.26 -1.39 11.58
C ASP A 33 7.19 -1.82 10.58
N PHE A 34 5.90 -1.70 10.91
CA PHE A 34 4.82 -1.92 9.95
C PHE A 34 4.95 -0.98 8.75
N ILE A 35 5.04 0.34 9.00
CA ILE A 35 5.09 1.37 7.94
C ILE A 35 6.32 1.17 7.05
N ASP A 36 7.49 0.98 7.63
CA ASP A 36 8.77 0.85 6.92
C ASP A 36 8.81 -0.38 6.01
N ASN A 37 7.95 -1.37 6.25
CA ASN A 37 7.89 -2.61 5.49
C ASN A 37 6.71 -2.70 4.53
N VAL A 38 5.90 -1.65 4.38
CA VAL A 38 4.88 -1.58 3.31
C VAL A 38 5.56 -1.30 1.96
N SER A 39 5.42 -2.24 1.03
CA SER A 39 5.97 -2.19 -0.33
C SER A 39 5.19 -3.18 -1.22
N ILE A 40 4.32 -2.65 -2.07
CA ILE A 40 3.55 -3.45 -3.06
C ILE A 40 4.50 -4.23 -3.98
N ALA A 41 5.60 -3.59 -4.38
CA ALA A 41 6.61 -4.20 -5.24
C ALA A 41 7.26 -5.41 -4.56
N ASP A 42 7.75 -5.26 -3.32
CA ASP A 42 8.36 -6.38 -2.60
C ASP A 42 7.34 -7.49 -2.31
N TYR A 43 6.08 -7.16 -2.00
CA TYR A 43 5.03 -8.16 -1.77
C TYR A 43 4.74 -9.06 -2.98
N LEU A 44 4.72 -8.48 -4.18
CA LEU A 44 4.41 -9.19 -5.41
C LEU A 44 5.61 -9.93 -6.01
N CYS A 45 6.84 -9.48 -5.71
CA CYS A 45 8.05 -10.03 -6.31
C CYS A 45 8.86 -10.95 -5.39
N ASP A 46 8.72 -10.83 -4.07
CA ASP A 46 9.40 -11.69 -3.10
C ASP A 46 8.39 -12.37 -2.17
N PRO A 47 7.85 -13.54 -2.57
CA PRO A 47 6.92 -14.29 -1.74
C PRO A 47 7.54 -14.84 -0.45
N TYR A 48 8.87 -14.82 -0.34
CA TYR A 48 9.61 -15.35 0.81
C TYR A 48 10.13 -14.27 1.77
N SER A 49 9.82 -12.99 1.51
CA SER A 49 10.21 -11.90 2.39
C SER A 49 9.67 -12.09 3.80
N LEU A 50 10.56 -12.01 4.80
CA LEU A 50 10.17 -12.06 6.22
C LEU A 50 9.29 -10.87 6.61
N ASN A 51 9.39 -9.77 5.86
CA ASN A 51 8.66 -8.52 6.12
C ASN A 51 7.33 -8.44 5.34
N ARG A 52 6.94 -9.54 4.68
CA ARG A 52 5.71 -9.62 3.88
C ARG A 52 4.44 -9.37 4.71
N TRP A 53 4.49 -9.60 6.02
CA TRP A 53 3.35 -9.45 6.94
C TRP A 53 2.70 -8.06 6.88
N ALA A 54 3.49 -6.99 6.74
CA ALA A 54 2.97 -5.62 6.68
C ALA A 54 2.09 -5.42 5.45
N ASN A 55 2.54 -5.92 4.31
CA ASN A 55 1.79 -5.86 3.06
C ASN A 55 0.55 -6.76 3.08
N THR A 56 0.64 -7.97 3.66
CA THR A 56 -0.54 -8.82 3.85
C THR A 56 -1.64 -8.06 4.60
N PHE A 57 -1.30 -7.41 5.72
CA PHE A 57 -2.27 -6.61 6.48
C PHE A 57 -2.87 -5.48 5.63
N VAL A 58 -2.04 -4.72 4.91
CA VAL A 58 -2.51 -3.63 4.04
C VAL A 58 -3.47 -4.14 2.98
N PHE A 59 -3.16 -5.24 2.30
CA PHE A 59 -4.01 -5.77 1.24
C PHE A 59 -5.34 -6.30 1.77
N GLU A 60 -5.34 -7.04 2.88
CA GLU A 60 -6.58 -7.48 3.52
C GLU A 60 -7.47 -6.29 3.92
N TYR A 61 -6.85 -5.25 4.48
CA TYR A 61 -7.56 -4.02 4.81
C TYR A 61 -8.14 -3.35 3.56
N VAL A 62 -7.33 -3.17 2.51
CA VAL A 62 -7.79 -2.55 1.25
C VAL A 62 -8.93 -3.35 0.62
N ILE A 63 -8.81 -4.67 0.54
CA ILE A 63 -9.86 -5.55 -0.01
C ILE A 63 -11.16 -5.39 0.77
N ALA A 64 -11.08 -5.31 2.11
CA ALA A 64 -12.25 -5.11 2.95
C ALA A 64 -12.92 -3.74 2.78
N GLN A 65 -12.18 -2.72 2.31
CA GLN A 65 -12.70 -1.36 2.10
C GLN A 65 -13.09 -1.07 0.64
N VAL A 66 -12.53 -1.78 -0.33
CA VAL A 66 -12.82 -1.59 -1.75
C VAL A 66 -14.05 -2.42 -2.13
N GLU A 67 -15.21 -1.77 -2.15
CA GLU A 67 -16.48 -2.40 -2.55
C GLU A 67 -16.71 -2.43 -4.08
N SER A 68 -15.80 -1.85 -4.87
CA SER A 68 -15.94 -1.78 -6.33
C SER A 68 -15.25 -2.94 -7.04
N GLU A 69 -16.04 -3.81 -7.67
CA GLU A 69 -15.56 -4.90 -8.52
C GLU A 69 -14.67 -4.38 -9.67
N GLU A 70 -15.01 -3.24 -10.26
CA GLU A 70 -14.22 -2.64 -11.33
C GLU A 70 -12.81 -2.28 -10.87
N ILE A 71 -12.71 -1.67 -9.68
CA ILE A 71 -11.43 -1.31 -9.07
C ILE A 71 -10.61 -2.57 -8.78
N MET A 72 -11.25 -3.62 -8.22
CA MET A 72 -10.60 -4.90 -7.96
C MET A 72 -10.09 -5.59 -9.23
N VAL A 73 -10.83 -5.51 -10.34
CA VAL A 73 -10.38 -6.02 -11.65
C VAL A 73 -9.19 -5.23 -12.18
N LYS A 74 -9.17 -3.90 -12.04
CA LYS A 74 -8.02 -3.06 -12.42
C LYS A 74 -6.79 -3.42 -11.58
N TYR A 75 -6.95 -3.57 -10.26
CA TYR A 75 -5.91 -4.05 -9.34
C TYR A 75 -5.34 -5.41 -9.76
N GLY A 76 -6.21 -6.39 -10.04
CA GLY A 76 -5.80 -7.73 -10.45
C GLY A 76 -4.97 -7.73 -11.74
N LYS A 77 -5.41 -6.98 -12.76
CA LYS A 77 -4.67 -6.86 -14.03
C LYS A 77 -3.28 -6.23 -13.85
N PHE A 78 -3.18 -5.22 -12.98
CA PHE A 78 -1.90 -4.60 -12.70
C PHE A 78 -0.96 -5.56 -11.96
N ALA A 79 -1.46 -6.24 -10.92
CA ALA A 79 -0.70 -7.22 -10.16
C ALA A 79 -0.19 -8.35 -11.07
N GLU A 80 -1.04 -8.88 -11.97
CA GLU A 80 -0.65 -9.89 -12.95
C GLU A 80 0.45 -9.39 -13.90
N LYS A 81 0.31 -8.18 -14.44
CA LYS A 81 1.33 -7.56 -15.30
C LYS A 81 2.68 -7.45 -14.58
N LEU A 82 2.66 -7.00 -13.33
CA LEU A 82 3.86 -6.82 -12.51
C LEU A 82 4.54 -8.17 -12.23
N VAL A 83 3.78 -9.17 -11.77
CA VAL A 83 4.30 -10.52 -11.51
C VAL A 83 4.91 -11.12 -12.79
N ASN A 84 4.22 -11.01 -13.92
CA ASN A 84 4.73 -11.53 -15.19
C ASN A 84 6.03 -10.82 -15.62
N ALA A 85 6.12 -9.50 -15.44
CA ALA A 85 7.31 -8.73 -15.74
C ALA A 85 8.50 -9.12 -14.83
N ALA A 86 8.24 -9.30 -13.53
CA ALA A 86 9.22 -9.76 -12.56
C ALA A 86 9.73 -11.18 -12.86
N LEU A 87 8.84 -12.11 -13.23
CA LEU A 87 9.21 -13.47 -13.61
C LEU A 87 10.02 -13.53 -14.92
N ALA A 88 9.73 -12.62 -15.86
CA ALA A 88 10.47 -12.52 -17.12
C ALA A 88 11.88 -11.96 -16.95
N ASN A 89 12.12 -11.14 -15.91
CA ASN A 89 13.45 -10.61 -15.60
C ASN A 89 13.78 -10.74 -14.09
N PRO A 90 14.07 -11.96 -13.59
CA PRO A 90 14.27 -12.20 -12.16
C PRO A 90 15.42 -11.41 -11.54
N LYS A 91 16.43 -11.04 -12.32
CA LYS A 91 17.61 -10.29 -11.82
C LYS A 91 17.28 -8.83 -11.49
N ASP A 92 16.41 -8.23 -12.29
CA ASP A 92 16.01 -6.83 -12.16
C ASP A 92 14.56 -6.70 -11.64
N ALA A 93 13.97 -7.81 -11.19
CA ALA A 93 12.55 -7.91 -10.83
C ALA A 93 12.13 -6.85 -9.81
N LYS A 94 12.98 -6.59 -8.81
CA LYS A 94 12.71 -5.61 -7.76
C LYS A 94 12.64 -4.18 -8.32
N ASP A 95 13.67 -3.76 -9.04
CA ASP A 95 13.74 -2.40 -9.61
C ASP A 95 12.61 -2.18 -10.64
N LEU A 96 12.32 -3.21 -11.45
CA LEU A 96 11.22 -3.19 -12.40
C LEU A 96 9.87 -3.06 -11.69
N ALA A 97 9.64 -3.82 -10.63
CA ALA A 97 8.39 -3.77 -9.87
C ALA A 97 8.20 -2.43 -9.16
N GLN A 98 9.27 -1.87 -8.57
CA GLN A 98 9.23 -0.53 -7.96
C GLN A 98 8.81 0.51 -8.99
N LYS A 99 9.47 0.51 -10.17
CA LYS A 99 9.12 1.42 -11.26
C LYS A 99 7.67 1.26 -11.71
N MET A 100 7.19 0.03 -11.87
CA MET A 100 5.81 -0.23 -12.29
C MET A 100 4.80 0.27 -11.24
N VAL A 101 5.09 0.10 -9.95
CA VAL A 101 4.25 0.62 -8.86
C VAL A 101 4.24 2.14 -8.85
N ASP A 102 5.37 2.79 -9.09
CA ASP A 102 5.46 4.25 -9.19
C ASP A 102 4.63 4.80 -10.37
N GLU A 103 4.77 4.19 -11.55
CA GLU A 103 3.97 4.55 -12.74
C GLU A 103 2.48 4.40 -12.47
N TRP A 104 2.10 3.34 -11.76
CA TRP A 104 0.71 3.10 -11.43
C TRP A 104 0.17 4.07 -10.39
N HIS A 105 0.94 4.38 -9.36
CA HIS A 105 0.58 5.41 -8.39
C HIS A 105 0.35 6.76 -9.10
N GLN A 106 1.25 7.16 -10.01
CA GLN A 106 1.08 8.37 -10.79
C GLN A 106 -0.21 8.34 -11.63
N ALA A 107 -0.47 7.24 -12.35
CA ALA A 107 -1.68 7.10 -13.17
C ALA A 107 -2.97 7.23 -12.34
N VAL A 108 -3.02 6.63 -11.14
CA VAL A 108 -4.15 6.75 -10.22
C VAL A 108 -4.36 8.20 -9.77
N LEU A 109 -3.28 8.95 -9.49
CA LEU A 109 -3.40 10.37 -9.14
C LEU A 109 -3.90 11.20 -10.31
N GLU A 110 -3.41 10.94 -11.53
CA GLU A 110 -3.85 11.64 -12.74
C GLU A 110 -5.33 11.40 -13.05
N ASP A 111 -5.81 10.16 -12.93
CA ASP A 111 -7.22 9.85 -13.17
C ASP A 111 -8.14 10.52 -12.13
N ARG A 112 -7.75 10.54 -10.85
CA ARG A 112 -8.49 11.27 -9.82
C ARG A 112 -8.54 12.78 -10.08
N ILE A 113 -7.50 13.35 -10.67
CA ILE A 113 -7.48 14.77 -11.06
C ILE A 113 -8.49 15.01 -12.20
N LYS A 114 -8.52 14.14 -13.22
CA LYS A 114 -9.46 14.24 -14.34
C LYS A 114 -10.91 14.15 -13.87
N GLU A 115 -11.23 13.18 -13.00
CA GLU A 115 -12.57 13.04 -12.41
C GLU A 115 -13.03 14.32 -11.73
N VAL A 116 -12.18 14.94 -10.90
CA VAL A 116 -12.50 16.20 -10.21
C VAL A 116 -12.65 17.38 -11.18
N MET A 117 -11.90 17.40 -12.29
CA MET A 117 -12.02 18.45 -13.31
C MET A 117 -13.31 18.30 -14.12
N GLU A 118 -13.65 17.09 -14.55
CA GLU A 118 -14.87 16.80 -15.31
C GLU A 118 -16.15 17.04 -14.48
N GLU A 119 -16.13 16.72 -13.19
CA GLU A 119 -17.23 17.04 -12.27
C GLU A 119 -17.44 18.55 -12.09
N LYS A 120 -16.36 19.35 -12.08
CA LYS A 120 -16.44 20.80 -11.97
C LYS A 120 -17.00 21.46 -13.22
N ASP A 121 -16.60 21.00 -14.39
CA ASP A 121 -17.10 21.54 -15.66
C ASP A 121 -18.60 21.26 -15.82
N GLN A 122 -19.09 20.08 -15.41
CA GLN A 122 -20.52 19.76 -15.40
C GLN A 122 -21.33 20.54 -14.35
N SER A 123 -20.69 21.04 -13.29
CA SER A 123 -21.33 21.85 -12.24
C SER A 123 -21.44 23.34 -12.59
N ASN A 124 -20.58 23.84 -13.49
CA ASN A 124 -20.60 25.24 -13.96
C ASN A 124 -21.54 25.50 -15.15
N ASP A 125 -22.06 24.43 -15.78
CA ASP A 125 -23.05 24.48 -16.86
C ASP A 125 -24.51 24.31 -16.37
N LYS A 126 -24.76 24.42 -15.06
CA LYS A 126 -26.11 24.46 -14.44
C LYS A 126 -26.36 25.78 -13.72
#